data_AF-A0A1J5N255-F1
#
_entry.id   AF-A0A1J5N255-F1
#
_cell.length_a   1.000
_cell.length_b   1.000
_cell.length_c   1.000
_cell.angle_alpha   90.00
_cell.angle_beta   90.00
_cell.angle_gamma   90.00
#
_symmetry.space_group_name_H-M   'P 1'
#
loop_
_entity.id
_entity.type
_entity.pdbx_description
1 polymer ?
#
loop_
_entity_poly.entity_id
_entity_poly.type
_entity_poly.pdbx_seq_one_letter_code
_entity_poly.pdbx_strand_id
1 'polypeptide(L)' 'MFADFSALTPTQWAIVLVAVGVCFVFSAWSILDVWKRNFESPTEKSLWMQICIFIPILGALTYLFLGRKRGSLQ' A
#
# COMPACT_ATOMS: atom_id res chain seq x y z
N MET A 1 29.01 0.25 9.08
CA MET A 1 28.88 -1.10 9.64
C MET A 1 27.52 -1.63 9.21
N PHE A 2 27.47 -2.64 8.34
CA PHE A 2 26.20 -3.28 7.99
C PHE A 2 25.79 -4.21 9.14
N ALA A 3 24.49 -4.32 9.41
CA ALA A 3 23.99 -5.25 10.41
C ALA A 3 24.25 -6.69 9.93
N ASP A 4 24.65 -7.56 10.85
CA ASP A 4 24.80 -8.99 10.56
C ASP A 4 23.43 -9.67 10.63
N PHE A 5 22.80 -9.84 9.46
CA PHE A 5 21.47 -10.44 9.34
C PHE A 5 21.48 -11.96 9.56
N SER A 6 22.66 -12.60 9.55
CA SER A 6 22.78 -14.05 9.82
C SER A 6 22.57 -14.39 11.29
N ALA A 7 22.72 -13.41 12.18
CA ALA A 7 22.52 -13.56 13.62
C ALA A 7 21.04 -13.55 14.05
N LEU A 8 20.10 -13.30 13.12
CA LEU A 8 18.68 -13.24 13.45
C LEU A 8 18.09 -14.64 13.65
N THR A 9 17.37 -14.82 14.76
CA THR A 9 16.63 -16.05 15.07
C THR A 9 15.45 -16.27 14.10
N PRO A 10 14.95 -17.51 13.95
CA PRO A 10 13.78 -17.79 13.11
C PRO A 10 12.55 -16.94 13.47
N THR A 11 12.32 -16.68 14.76
CA THR A 11 11.20 -15.84 15.22
C THR A 11 11.36 -14.39 14.80
N GLN A 12 12.57 -13.83 14.84
CA GLN A 12 12.83 -12.46 14.36
C GLN A 12 12.59 -12.35 12.85
N TRP A 13 13.02 -13.35 12.08
CA TRP A 13 12.71 -13.44 10.66
C TRP A 13 11.20 -13.52 10.40
N ALA A 14 10.47 -14.31 11.19
CA ALA A 14 9.01 -14.38 11.08
C ALA A 14 8.36 -13.01 11.32
N ILE A 15 8.81 -12.26 12.33
CA ILE A 15 8.31 -10.90 12.61
C ILE A 15 8.58 -9.96 11.43
N VAL A 16 9.79 -9.99 10.87
CA VAL A 16 10.15 -9.17 9.71
C VAL A 16 9.27 -9.52 8.50
N LEU A 17 9.08 -10.80 8.21
CA LEU A 17 8.23 -11.25 7.11
C LEU A 17 6.78 -10.85 7.30
N VAL A 18 6.24 -10.95 8.52
CA VAL A 18 4.88 -10.49 8.83
C VAL A 18 4.78 -8.98 8.65
N ALA A 19 5.74 -8.21 9.14
CA ALA A 19 5.72 -6.75 9.01
C ALA A 19 5.76 -6.31 7.53
N VAL A 20 6.66 -6.90 6.74
CA VAL A 20 6.75 -6.64 5.29
C VAL A 20 5.47 -7.09 4.58
N GLY A 21 4.96 -8.28 4.92
CA GLY A 21 3.73 -8.84 4.37
C GLY A 21 2.53 -7.95 4.64
N VAL A 22 2.36 -7.45 5.85
CA VAL A 22 1.28 -6.50 6.21
C VAL A 22 1.39 -5.21 5.40
N CYS A 23 2.59 -4.64 5.27
CA CYS A 23 2.81 -3.44 4.47
C CYS A 23 2.48 -3.65 2.98
N PHE A 24 2.86 -4.80 2.45
CA PHE A 24 2.56 -5.18 1.07
C PHE A 24 1.06 -5.39 0.85
N VAL A 25 0.41 -6.18 1.72
CA VAL A 25 -1.04 -6.43 1.67
C VAL A 25 -1.83 -5.14 1.79
N PHE A 26 -1.43 -4.23 2.68
CA PHE A 26 -2.07 -2.92 2.83
C PHE A 26 -1.98 -2.10 1.54
N SER A 27 -0.81 -2.05 0.91
CA SER A 27 -0.62 -1.29 -0.34
C SER A 27 -1.41 -1.92 -1.49
N ALA A 28 -1.35 -3.25 -1.63
CA ALA A 28 -2.13 -3.99 -2.63
C ALA A 28 -3.64 -3.83 -2.44
N TRP A 29 -4.12 -3.88 -1.20
CA TRP A 29 -5.52 -3.65 -0.87
C TRP A 29 -5.97 -2.23 -1.26
N SER A 30 -5.15 -1.21 -1.01
CA SER A 30 -5.45 0.16 -1.42
C SER A 30 -5.56 0.30 -2.94
N ILE A 31 -4.69 -0.37 -3.71
CA ILE A 31 -4.79 -0.40 -5.18
C ILE A 31 -6.11 -1.04 -5.62
N LEU A 32 -6.52 -2.14 -4.99
CA LEU A 32 -7.81 -2.78 -5.28
C LEU A 32 -9.01 -1.91 -4.87
N ASP A 33 -8.92 -1.17 -3.77
CA ASP A 33 -9.98 -0.22 -3.35
C ASP A 33 -10.09 0.93 -4.38
N VAL A 34 -8.98 1.47 -4.90
CA VAL A 34 -9.00 2.43 -6.02
C VAL A 34 -9.64 1.80 -7.27
N TRP A 35 -9.27 0.57 -7.61
CA TRP A 35 -9.81 -0.12 -8.79
C TRP A 35 -11.33 -0.30 -8.72
N LYS A 36 -11.88 -0.63 -7.55
CA LYS A 36 -13.32 -0.84 -7.33
C LYS A 36 -14.13 0.45 -7.30
N ARG A 37 -13.48 1.60 -7.09
CA ARG A 37 -14.17 2.89 -7.02
C ARG A 37 -14.33 3.53 -8.40
N ASN A 38 -15.43 4.26 -8.55
CA ASN A 38 -15.63 5.22 -9.62
C ASN A 38 -15.17 6.59 -9.14
N PHE A 39 -14.35 7.25 -9.94
CA PHE A 39 -13.95 8.64 -9.75
C PHE A 39 -14.58 9.48 -10.85
N GLU A 40 -14.76 10.78 -10.61
CA GLU A 40 -15.33 11.70 -11.61
C GLU A 40 -14.50 11.75 -12.90
N SER A 41 -13.18 11.62 -12.78
CA SER A 41 -12.25 11.60 -13.90
C SER A 41 -11.46 10.29 -13.98
N PRO A 42 -11.33 9.67 -15.17
CA PRO A 42 -10.43 8.53 -15.39
C PRO A 42 -8.97 8.84 -15.02
N THR A 43 -8.53 10.08 -15.24
CA THR A 43 -7.18 10.53 -14.90
C THR A 43 -6.95 10.53 -13.39
N GLU A 44 -7.95 10.91 -12.61
CA GLU A 44 -7.87 10.86 -11.14
C GLU A 44 -7.73 9.42 -10.64
N LYS A 45 -8.51 8.49 -11.20
CA LYS A 45 -8.38 7.06 -10.86
C LYS A 45 -6.97 6.54 -11.16
N SER A 46 -6.43 6.90 -12.32
CA SER A 46 -5.06 6.53 -12.71
C SER A 46 -4.00 7.11 -11.77
N LEU A 47 -4.14 8.38 -11.37
CA LEU A 47 -3.23 9.03 -10.42
C LEU A 47 -3.22 8.32 -9.06
N TRP A 48 -4.39 8.01 -8.50
CA TRP A 48 -4.47 7.30 -7.22
C TRP A 48 -3.87 5.88 -7.30
N MET A 49 -4.07 5.17 -8.41
CA MET A 49 -3.41 3.87 -8.63
C MET A 49 -1.89 4.03 -8.67
N GLN A 50 -1.36 4.98 -9.43
CA GLN A 50 0.09 5.21 -9.56
C GLN A 50 0.72 5.57 -8.22
N ILE A 51 0.10 6.46 -7.44
CA ILE A 51 0.58 6.84 -6.11
C ILE A 51 0.67 5.61 -5.19
N CYS A 52 -0.35 4.74 -5.18
CA CYS A 52 -0.35 3.52 -4.37
C CYS A 52 0.68 2.48 -4.83
N ILE A 53 1.02 2.44 -6.12
CA ILE A 53 1.99 1.49 -6.69
C ILE A 53 3.44 1.95 -6.46
N PHE A 54 3.76 3.20 -6.80
CA PHE A 54 5.14 3.70 -6.79
C PHE A 54 5.61 4.17 -5.42
N ILE A 55 4.68 4.50 -4.52
CA ILE A 55 4.98 4.93 -3.16
C ILE A 55 4.21 4.02 -2.18
N PRO A 56 4.70 2.79 -1.91
CA PRO A 56 4.04 1.87 -1.00
C PRO A 56 3.88 2.48 0.40
N ILE A 57 2.86 2.04 1.13
CA ILE A 57 2.47 2.55 2.45
C ILE A 57 2.06 4.03 2.43
N LEU A 58 2.97 4.98 2.13
CA LEU A 58 2.68 6.41 2.14
C LEU A 58 1.66 6.82 1.08
N GLY A 59 1.78 6.29 -0.14
CA GLY A 59 0.79 6.50 -1.20
C GLY A 59 -0.57 5.91 -0.83
N ALA A 60 -0.56 4.70 -0.26
CA ALA A 60 -1.77 4.04 0.24
C ALA A 60 -2.44 4.81 1.40
N LEU A 61 -1.66 5.38 2.32
CA LEU A 61 -2.16 6.25 3.40
C LEU A 61 -2.74 7.55 2.84
N THR A 62 -2.02 8.21 1.94
CA THR A 62 -2.47 9.45 1.28
C THR A 62 -3.78 9.21 0.54
N TYR A 63 -3.89 8.09 -0.18
CA TYR A 63 -5.13 7.64 -0.79
C TYR A 63 -6.24 7.45 0.25
N LEU A 64 -5.99 6.71 1.34
CA LEU A 64 -7.01 6.41 2.35
C LEU A 64 -7.62 7.69 2.95
N PHE A 65 -6.79 8.70 3.25
CA PHE A 65 -7.23 9.93 3.90
C PHE A 65 -7.83 10.96 2.92
N LEU A 66 -7.27 11.08 1.71
CA LEU A 66 -7.63 12.12 0.75
C LEU A 66 -8.38 11.57 -0.46
N GLY A 67 -7.82 10.55 -1.13
CA GLY A 67 -8.35 10.02 -2.38
C GLY A 67 -9.63 9.20 -2.24
N ARG A 68 -9.74 8.40 -1.17
CA ARG A 68 -10.86 7.46 -0.96
C ARG A 68 -12.22 8.16 -0.89
N LYS A 69 -12.25 9.38 -0.34
CA LYS A 69 -13.48 10.19 -0.22
C LYS A 69 -13.94 10.78 -1.56
N ARG A 70 -13.06 10.80 -2.58
CA ARG A 70 -13.33 11.36 -3.91
C ARG A 70 -13.94 10.32 -4.87
N GLY A 71 -13.78 9.03 -4.56
CA GLY A 71 -14.39 7.94 -5.33
C GLY A 71 -15.60 7.33 -4.62
N SER A 72 -16.65 7.01 -5.36
CA SER A 72 -17.80 6.23 -4.87
C SER A 72 -17.58 4.74 -5.15
N LEU A 73 -18.12 3.88 -4.29
CA LEU A 73 -18.15 2.44 -4.59
C LEU A 73 -19.15 2.21 -5.72
N GLN A 74 -18.74 1.37 -6.68
CA GLN A 74 -19.64 0.80 -7.69
C GLN A 74 -20.76 -0.02 -7.04
#